data_AF-A0A0D6AI55-F1
#
_entry.id   AF-A0A0D6AI55-F1
#
_cell.length_a   1.000
_cell.length_b   1.000
_cell.length_c   1.000
_cell.angle_alpha   90.00
_cell.angle_beta   90.00
_cell.angle_gamma   90.00
#
_symmetry.space_group_name_H-M   'P 1'
#
loop_
_entity.id
_entity.type
_entity.pdbx_description
1 polymer ?
#
loop_
_entity_poly.entity_id
_entity_poly.type
_entity_poly.pdbx_seq_one_letter_code
_entity_poly.pdbx_strand_id
1 'polypeptide(L)'
;MKLINLFNNQKLLRHLHRQLAPIMLLPILITLFTGIFFELAINMDKGDNFLWLLSWHRGNFGLINLEKFYPFLNGFGLLILTISGINLWWQNIYKNKTFRNNDNK
;
A
#
# COMPACT_ATOMS: atom_id res chain seq x y z
N MET A 1 -2.35 23.25 11.65
CA MET A 1 -3.78 23.47 11.34
C MET A 1 -4.21 23.06 9.92
N LYS A 2 -3.35 23.05 8.89
CA LYS A 2 -3.71 22.59 7.51
C LYS A 2 -3.89 21.06 7.35
N LEU A 3 -3.15 20.24 8.10
CA LEU A 3 -3.20 18.77 7.99
C LEU A 3 -4.56 18.17 8.37
N ILE A 4 -5.24 18.76 9.37
CA ILE A 4 -6.55 18.30 9.83
C ILE A 4 -7.64 18.56 8.77
N ASN A 5 -7.54 19.68 8.03
CA ASN A 5 -8.47 20.01 6.95
C ASN A 5 -8.32 19.10 5.72
N LEU A 6 -7.17 18.44 5.55
CA LEU A 6 -6.96 17.49 4.46
C LEU A 6 -7.91 16.28 4.61
N PHE A 7 -8.10 15.81 5.85
CA PHE A 7 -8.95 14.66 6.15
C PHE A 7 -10.45 14.96 5.98
N ASN A 8 -10.86 16.23 6.01
CA ASN A 8 -12.26 16.60 5.91
C ASN A 8 -12.74 16.77 4.45
N ASN A 9 -11.82 16.93 3.49
CA ASN A 9 -12.15 17.10 2.06
C ASN A 9 -12.12 15.77 1.30
N GLN A 10 -13.27 15.11 1.21
CA GLN A 10 -13.39 13.78 0.58
C GLN A 10 -12.89 13.73 -0.86
N LYS A 11 -13.11 14.77 -1.67
CA LYS A 11 -12.68 14.80 -3.07
C LYS A 11 -11.17 14.80 -3.19
N LEU A 12 -10.51 15.61 -2.35
CA LEU A 12 -9.05 15.69 -2.30
C LEU A 12 -8.43 14.38 -1.78
N LEU A 13 -8.99 13.79 -0.72
CA LEU A 13 -8.55 12.49 -0.22
C LEU A 13 -8.62 11.39 -1.29
N ARG A 14 -9.74 11.31 -2.03
CA ARG A 14 -9.89 10.35 -3.15
C ARG A 14 -8.86 10.59 -4.24
N HIS A 15 -8.60 11.86 -4.57
CA HIS A 15 -7.62 12.23 -5.59
C HIS A 15 -6.20 11.83 -5.18
N LEU A 16 -5.78 12.19 -3.96
CA LEU A 16 -4.47 11.86 -3.42
C LEU A 16 -4.28 10.35 -3.28
N HIS A 17 -5.25 9.63 -2.71
CA HIS A 17 -5.19 8.18 -2.60
C HIS A 17 -5.02 7.52 -3.98
N ARG A 18 -5.79 7.96 -4.99
CA ARG A 18 -5.69 7.41 -6.35
C ARG A 18 -4.35 7.67 -7.02
N GLN A 19 -3.71 8.81 -6.75
CA GLN A 19 -2.38 9.13 -7.30
C GLN A 19 -1.26 8.37 -6.60
N LEU A 20 -1.31 8.27 -5.27
CA LEU A 20 -0.27 7.63 -4.47
C LEU A 20 -0.36 6.10 -4.51
N ALA A 21 -1.56 5.54 -4.65
CA ALA A 21 -1.80 4.10 -4.71
C ALA A 21 -0.88 3.36 -5.67
N PRO A 22 -0.80 3.66 -6.98
CA PRO A 22 0.06 2.89 -7.88
C PRO A 22 1.55 2.98 -7.51
N ILE A 23 2.01 4.14 -7.05
CA ILE A 23 3.41 4.38 -6.70
C ILE A 23 3.81 3.58 -5.45
N MET A 24 2.93 3.54 -4.45
CA MET A 24 3.18 2.84 -3.18
C MET A 24 2.87 1.34 -3.28
N LEU A 25 1.83 0.95 -4.02
CA LEU A 25 1.38 -0.43 -4.13
C LEU A 25 2.34 -1.29 -4.96
N LEU A 26 2.98 -0.72 -5.99
CA LEU A 26 3.93 -1.43 -6.84
C LEU A 26 5.09 -2.05 -6.04
N PRO A 27 5.88 -1.31 -5.24
CA PRO A 27 6.96 -1.90 -4.45
C PRO A 27 6.43 -2.85 -3.36
N ILE A 28 5.26 -2.56 -2.78
CA ILE A 28 4.62 -3.46 -1.79
C ILE A 28 4.30 -4.82 -2.43
N LEU A 29 3.73 -4.84 -3.62
CA LEU A 29 3.41 -6.08 -4.34
C LEU A 29 4.68 -6.86 -4.69
N ILE A 30 5.72 -6.18 -5.19
CA ILE A 30 7.00 -6.84 -5.46
C ILE A 30 7.52 -7.51 -4.19
N THR A 31 7.52 -6.78 -3.08
CA THR A 31 8.01 -7.27 -1.77
C THR A 31 7.18 -8.45 -1.25
N LEU A 32 5.86 -8.39 -1.42
CA LEU A 32 4.95 -9.48 -1.08
C LEU A 32 5.27 -10.74 -1.88
N PHE A 33 5.33 -10.62 -3.21
CA PHE A 33 5.57 -11.78 -4.08
C PHE A 33 6.98 -12.35 -3.91
N THR A 34 8.01 -11.53 -3.81
CA THR A 34 9.38 -12.01 -3.59
C THR A 34 9.51 -12.69 -2.24
N GLY A 35 8.85 -12.19 -1.19
CA GLY A 35 8.81 -12.84 0.12
C GLY A 35 8.14 -14.21 0.06
N ILE A 36 6.95 -14.29 -0.54
CA ILE A 36 6.22 -15.57 -0.70
C ILE A 36 7.04 -16.57 -1.51
N PHE A 37 7.57 -16.17 -2.66
CA PHE A 37 8.35 -17.08 -3.51
C PHE A 37 9.68 -17.48 -2.90
N PHE A 38 10.33 -16.61 -2.14
CA PHE A 38 11.57 -16.96 -1.46
C PHE A 38 11.32 -17.99 -0.36
N GLU A 39 10.24 -17.82 0.41
CA GLU A 39 9.81 -18.80 1.40
C GLU A 39 9.48 -20.16 0.75
N LEU A 40 8.80 -20.17 -0.40
CA LEU A 40 8.56 -21.41 -1.15
C LEU A 40 9.87 -22.06 -1.64
N ALA A 41 10.85 -21.26 -2.07
CA ALA A 41 12.14 -21.76 -2.50
C ALA A 41 12.93 -22.39 -1.35
N ILE A 42 12.91 -21.78 -0.15
CA ILE A 42 13.51 -22.35 1.06
C ILE A 42 12.86 -23.70 1.38
N ASN A 43 11.52 -23.77 1.37
CA ASN A 43 10.79 -25.00 1.68
C ASN A 43 11.03 -26.13 0.66
N MET A 44 11.55 -25.82 -0.53
CA MET A 44 11.95 -26.79 -1.56
C MET A 44 13.45 -27.13 -1.54
N ASP A 45 14.19 -26.69 -0.51
CA ASP A 45 15.65 -26.82 -0.40
C ASP A 45 16.40 -26.16 -1.58
N LYS A 46 15.82 -25.09 -2.13
CA LYS A 46 16.38 -24.32 -3.27
C LYS A 46 16.74 -22.90 -2.90
N GLY A 47 16.70 -22.52 -1.62
CA GLY A 47 16.89 -21.13 -1.15
C GLY A 47 18.12 -20.45 -1.73
N ASP A 48 19.25 -21.16 -1.80
CA ASP A 48 20.52 -20.64 -2.32
C ASP A 48 20.44 -20.22 -3.80
N ASN A 49 19.66 -20.94 -4.61
CA ASN A 49 19.44 -20.61 -6.03
C ASN A 49 18.58 -19.35 -6.22
N PHE A 50 17.86 -18.94 -5.18
CA PHE A 50 16.88 -17.86 -5.22
C PHE A 50 17.24 -16.67 -4.32
N LEU A 51 18.50 -16.53 -3.90
CA LEU A 51 18.97 -15.37 -3.14
C LEU A 51 18.70 -14.02 -3.83
N TRP A 52 18.60 -14.02 -5.16
CA TRP A 52 18.21 -12.84 -5.93
C TRP A 52 16.78 -12.35 -5.64
N LEU A 53 15.84 -13.22 -5.24
CA LEU A 53 14.51 -12.82 -4.74
C LEU A 53 14.65 -11.98 -3.49
N LEU A 54 15.55 -12.39 -2.58
CA LEU A 54 15.78 -11.68 -1.34
C LEU A 54 16.45 -10.31 -1.60
N SER A 55 17.34 -10.22 -2.59
CA SER A 55 17.87 -8.92 -3.05
C SER A 55 16.77 -8.01 -3.57
N TRP A 56 15.87 -8.52 -4.42
CA TRP A 56 14.73 -7.74 -4.93
C TRP A 56 13.74 -7.37 -3.83
N HIS A 57 13.50 -8.27 -2.87
CA HIS A 57 12.67 -8.01 -1.69
C HIS A 57 13.19 -6.81 -0.87
N ARG A 58 14.50 -6.67 -0.74
CA ARG A 58 15.12 -5.52 -0.07
C ARG A 58 15.19 -4.26 -0.94
N GLY A 59 14.86 -4.33 -2.23
CA GLY A 59 14.97 -3.21 -3.16
C GLY A 59 16.33 -3.08 -3.82
N ASN A 60 17.14 -4.13 -3.79
CA ASN A 60 18.38 -4.22 -4.56
C ASN A 60 18.11 -4.95 -5.88
N PHE A 61 18.01 -4.20 -6.97
CA PHE A 61 17.75 -4.70 -8.32
C PHE A 61 19.05 -4.86 -9.15
N GLY A 62 20.19 -5.02 -8.49
CA GLY A 62 21.50 -5.10 -9.14
C GLY A 62 22.04 -3.72 -9.49
N LEU A 63 21.65 -3.17 -10.64
CA LEU A 63 22.11 -1.85 -11.09
C LEU A 63 21.53 -0.69 -10.28
N ILE A 64 20.32 -0.89 -9.73
CA ILE A 64 19.60 0.10 -8.95
C ILE A 64 19.50 -0.40 -7.51
N ASN A 65 20.15 0.30 -6.59
CA ASN A 65 20.11 -0.02 -5.17
C ASN A 65 19.21 0.98 -4.43
N LEU A 66 18.00 0.54 -4.08
CA LEU A 66 17.03 1.29 -3.29
C LEU A 66 16.96 0.79 -1.84
N GLU A 67 17.86 -0.11 -1.41
CA GLU A 67 17.79 -0.83 -0.14
C GLU A 67 17.62 0.06 1.09
N LYS A 68 18.19 1.27 1.05
CA LYS A 68 18.05 2.26 2.12
C LYS A 68 16.64 2.87 2.21
N PHE A 69 15.94 3.05 1.09
CA PHE A 69 14.66 3.76 1.03
C PHE A 69 13.46 2.84 0.83
N TYR A 70 13.68 1.68 0.21
CA TYR A 70 12.67 0.73 -0.19
C TYR A 70 11.82 0.20 0.99
N PRO A 71 12.41 -0.17 2.13
CA PRO A 71 11.63 -0.59 3.31
C PRO A 71 10.75 0.54 3.85
N PHE A 72 11.23 1.79 3.84
CA PHE A 72 10.44 2.95 4.27
C PHE A 72 9.30 3.23 3.30
N LEU A 73 9.54 3.13 1.99
CA LEU A 73 8.51 3.30 0.98
C LEU A 73 7.39 2.26 1.14
N ASN A 74 7.75 1.00 1.41
CA ASN A 74 6.79 -0.06 1.71
C ASN A 74 6.01 0.22 3.00
N GLY A 75 6.71 0.49 4.10
CA GLY A 75 6.08 0.68 5.41
C GLY A 75 5.17 1.92 5.44
N PHE A 76 5.69 3.08 5.07
CA PHE A 76 4.90 4.31 5.03
C PHE A 76 3.84 4.26 3.93
N GLY A 77 4.16 3.68 2.76
CA GLY A 77 3.20 3.54 1.68
C GLY A 77 2.00 2.71 2.09
N LEU A 78 2.24 1.55 2.71
CA LEU A 78 1.18 0.69 3.21
C LEU A 78 0.33 1.41 4.27
N LEU A 79 0.97 2.10 5.21
CA LEU A 79 0.29 2.83 6.27
C LEU A 79 -0.59 3.95 5.70
N ILE A 80 -0.06 4.77 4.79
CA ILE A 80 -0.79 5.86 4.14
C ILE A 80 -1.98 5.32 3.36
N LEU A 81 -1.78 4.27 2.54
CA LEU A 81 -2.85 3.65 1.75
C LEU A 81 -3.93 3.03 2.63
N THR A 82 -3.54 2.37 3.73
CA THR A 82 -4.47 1.75 4.67
C THR A 82 -5.33 2.81 5.37
N ILE A 83 -4.71 3.84 5.96
CA ILE A 83 -5.44 4.89 6.67
C ILE A 83 -6.36 5.66 5.71
N SER A 84 -5.86 6.04 4.54
CA SER A 84 -6.67 6.77 3.55
C SER A 84 -7.80 5.89 2.98
N GLY A 85 -7.54 4.61 2.72
CA GLY A 85 -8.56 3.65 2.29
C GLY A 85 -9.67 3.45 3.32
N ILE A 86 -9.31 3.24 4.59
CA ILE A 86 -10.28 3.11 5.70
C ILE A 86 -11.14 4.37 5.82
N ASN A 87 -10.53 5.56 5.78
CA ASN A 87 -11.26 6.83 5.85
C ASN A 87 -12.25 6.98 4.70
N LEU A 88 -11.85 6.65 3.47
CA LEU A 88 -12.73 6.71 2.30
C LEU A 88 -13.89 5.70 2.40
N TRP A 89 -13.61 4.49 2.87
CA TRP A 89 -14.61 3.45 3.07
C TRP A 89 -15.63 3.86 4.14
N TRP A 90 -15.16 4.36 5.28
CA TRP A 90 -16.00 4.80 6.40
C TRP A 90 -16.92 5.98 6.02
N GLN A 91 -16.38 6.96 5.29
CA GLN A 91 -17.15 8.09 4.76
C GLN A 91 -18.24 7.64 3.78
N ASN A 92 -17.94 6.65 2.92
CA ASN A 92 -18.90 6.12 1.96
C ASN A 92 -20.05 5.39 2.65
N ILE A 93 -19.76 4.63 3.71
CA ILE A 93 -20.77 3.93 4.53
C ILE A 93 -21.75 4.92 5.16
N TYR A 94 -21.26 6.00 5.78
CA TYR A 94 -22.14 6.99 6.40
C TYR A 94 -22.99 7.74 5.39
N LYS A 95 -22.40 8.13 4.26
CA LYS A 95 -23.15 8.78 3.17
C LYS A 95 -24.34 7.91 2.78
N ASN A 96 -24.12 6.62 2.53
CA ASN A 96 -25.18 5.68 2.15
C ASN A 96 -26.28 5.53 3.22
N LYS A 97 -25.94 5.55 4.52
CA LYS A 97 -26.94 5.51 5.60
C LYS A 97 -27.84 6.75 5.60
N THR A 98 -27.27 7.94 5.39
CA THR A 98 -28.04 9.19 5.35
C THR A 98 -29.01 9.24 4.16
N PHE A 99 -28.58 8.81 2.97
CA PHE A 99 -29.47 8.73 1.80
C PHE A 99 -30.64 7.77 2.06
N ARG A 100 -30.37 6.56 2.53
CA ARG A 100 -31.42 5.55 2.80
C ARG A 100 -32.46 6.00 3.85
N ASN A 101 -32.09 6.82 4.82
CA ASN A 101 -33.04 7.31 5.82
C ASN A 101 -33.97 8.40 5.27
N ASN A 102 -33.54 9.18 4.28
CA ASN A 102 -34.38 10.21 3.66
C ASN A 102 -35.38 9.63 2.66
N ASP A 103 -35.06 8.52 2.00
CA ASP A 103 -35.98 7.86 1.05
C ASP A 103 -37.15 7.12 1.73
N ASN A 104 -37.01 6.81 3.03
CA ASN A 104 -38.00 6.09 3.84
C ASN A 104 -38.88 7.01 4.70
N LYS A 105 -38.79 8.34 4.54
CA LYS A 105 -39.54 9.35 5.29
C LYS A 105 -40.44 10.14 4.36
#